data_AF-A0A8I2ADQ1-F1
#
_entry.id   AF-A0A8I2ADQ1-F1
#
_cell.length_a   1.000
_cell.length_b   1.000
_cell.length_c   1.000
_cell.angle_alpha   90.00
_cell.angle_beta   90.00
_cell.angle_gamma   90.00
#
_symmetry.space_group_name_H-M   'P 1'
#
loop_
_entity.id
_entity.type
_entity.pdbx_description
1 polymer ?
#
loop_
_entity_poly.entity_id
_entity_poly.type
_entity_poly.pdbx_seq_one_letter_code
_entity_poly.pdbx_strand_id
1 'polypeptide(L)'
;MISIDSVKLIETMLAPGIMISACGLLLLGIHNKYSIVVNRIRVLEEEKRSLIPGFVEKTLNIYQSKRLESIQSQIVRFEYRVKLIRNVVFFYTLSVALFVLSSLSIGLSYIIESRWAESFSMAFFLAGMISVLIGIIFAAREVWKGYEIVQIEVQESRIPE
;
A
#
# COMPACT_ATOMS: atom_id res chain seq x y z
N MET A 1 -40.06 -17.00 15.14
CA MET A 1 -38.96 -17.93 15.44
C MET A 1 -37.97 -17.82 14.30
N ILE A 2 -37.04 -16.86 14.36
CA ILE A 2 -35.92 -16.77 13.42
C ILE A 2 -35.00 -17.91 13.83
N SER A 3 -35.02 -18.99 13.06
CA SER A 3 -34.41 -20.28 13.37
C SER A 3 -32.90 -20.10 13.61
N ILE A 4 -32.38 -20.74 14.64
CA ILE A 4 -30.99 -20.64 15.15
C ILE A 4 -29.93 -20.79 14.04
N ASP A 5 -30.26 -21.47 12.93
CA ASP A 5 -29.41 -21.63 11.74
C ASP A 5 -29.11 -20.34 10.98
N SER A 6 -30.09 -19.44 10.80
CA SER A 6 -29.87 -18.18 10.09
C SER A 6 -28.91 -17.25 10.85
N VAL A 7 -29.01 -17.25 12.18
CA VAL A 7 -28.12 -16.46 13.05
C VAL A 7 -26.69 -17.00 12.96
N LYS A 8 -26.52 -18.32 13.07
CA LYS A 8 -25.21 -18.97 12.98
C LYS A 8 -24.55 -18.79 11.61
N LEU A 9 -25.34 -18.76 10.53
CA LEU A 9 -24.86 -18.44 9.20
C LEU A 9 -24.34 -16.99 9.12
N ILE A 10 -25.09 -16.02 9.63
CA ILE A 10 -24.66 -14.63 9.68
C ILE A 10 -23.36 -14.49 10.49
N GLU A 11 -23.27 -15.14 11.67
CA GLU A 11 -22.05 -15.16 12.49
C GLU A 11 -20.84 -15.73 11.73
N THR A 12 -21.05 -16.78 10.93
CA THR A 12 -19.98 -17.41 10.14
C THR A 12 -19.53 -16.49 9.00
N MET A 13 -20.48 -15.83 8.32
CA MET A 13 -20.20 -14.83 7.28
C MET A 13 -19.55 -13.56 7.83
N LEU A 14 -19.68 -13.30 9.13
CA LEU A 14 -19.13 -12.14 9.83
C LEU A 14 -17.60 -12.21 9.95
N ALA A 15 -17.00 -13.41 10.02
CA ALA A 15 -15.56 -13.58 10.13
C ALA A 15 -14.78 -13.00 8.93
N PRO A 16 -15.09 -13.34 7.66
CA PRO A 16 -14.53 -12.62 6.51
C PRO A 16 -14.91 -11.13 6.51
N GLY A 17 -16.10 -10.77 7.00
CA GLY A 17 -16.56 -9.39 7.13
C GLY A 17 -15.64 -8.51 8.00
N ILE A 18 -15.24 -9.00 9.18
CA ILE A 18 -14.29 -8.30 10.07
C ILE A 18 -12.93 -8.13 9.38
N MET A 19 -12.47 -9.15 8.64
CA MET A 19 -11.21 -9.06 7.92
C MET A 19 -11.25 -8.01 6.80
N ILE A 20 -12.38 -7.87 6.10
CA ILE A 20 -12.58 -6.80 5.13
C ILE A 20 -12.47 -5.43 5.81
N SER A 21 -13.11 -5.24 6.97
CA SER A 21 -13.02 -3.99 7.74
C SER A 21 -11.59 -3.68 8.19
N ALA A 22 -10.86 -4.67 8.69
CA ALA A 22 -9.46 -4.53 9.08
C ALA A 22 -8.57 -4.13 7.89
N CYS A 23 -8.72 -4.80 6.74
CA CYS A 23 -8.03 -4.43 5.50
C CYS A 23 -8.40 -3.01 5.05
N GLY A 24 -9.66 -2.59 5.20
CA GLY A 24 -10.10 -1.24 4.88
C GLY A 24 -9.35 -0.17 5.68
N LEU A 25 -9.15 -0.39 6.99
CA LEU A 25 -8.37 0.52 7.84
C LEU A 25 -6.89 0.57 7.41
N LEU A 26 -6.30 -0.58 7.08
CA LEU A 26 -4.92 -0.65 6.59
C LEU A 26 -4.77 0.08 5.25
N LEU A 27 -5.69 -0.15 4.31
CA LEU A 27 -5.73 0.51 3.01
C LEU A 27 -5.85 2.03 3.15
N LEU A 28 -6.69 2.52 4.07
CA LEU A 28 -6.82 3.95 4.33
C LEU A 28 -5.48 4.60 4.70
N GLY A 29 -4.74 3.97 5.63
CA GLY A 29 -3.40 4.44 6.01
C GLY A 29 -2.41 4.45 4.85
N ILE A 30 -2.45 3.42 4.00
CA ILE A 30 -1.55 3.28 2.85
C ILE A 30 -1.91 4.24 1.71
N HIS A 31 -3.20 4.50 1.45
CA HIS A 31 -3.63 5.50 0.47
C HIS A 31 -3.21 6.92 0.86
N ASN A 32 -3.31 7.26 2.15
CA ASN A 32 -2.79 8.53 2.65
C ASN A 32 -1.28 8.66 2.43
N LYS A 33 -0.50 7.62 2.75
CA LYS A 33 0.94 7.59 2.47
C LYS A 33 1.24 7.72 0.97
N TYR A 34 0.49 7.01 0.12
CA TYR A 34 0.65 7.09 -1.34
C TYR A 34 0.50 8.53 -1.83
N SER A 35 -0.58 9.22 -1.40
CA SER A 35 -0.86 10.61 -1.78
C SER A 35 0.28 11.55 -1.36
N ILE A 36 0.78 11.41 -0.12
CA ILE A 36 1.88 12.22 0.41
C ILE A 36 3.17 12.03 -0.41
N VAL A 37 3.55 10.77 -0.68
CA VAL A 37 4.79 10.47 -1.41
C VAL A 37 4.70 10.95 -2.86
N VAL A 38 3.58 10.72 -3.54
CA VAL A 38 3.38 11.21 -4.91
C VAL A 38 3.40 12.73 -4.97
N ASN A 39 2.79 13.41 -4.00
CA ASN A 39 2.83 14.86 -3.93
C ASN A 39 4.27 15.38 -3.75
N ARG A 40 5.07 14.72 -2.90
CA ARG A 40 6.49 15.07 -2.72
C ARG A 40 7.29 14.93 -4.01
N ILE A 41 7.04 13.87 -4.79
CA ILE A 41 7.67 13.69 -6.13
C ILE A 41 7.27 14.84 -7.06
N ARG A 42 5.99 15.23 -7.10
CA ARG A 42 5.51 16.31 -7.98
C ARG A 42 6.22 17.63 -7.68
N VAL A 43 6.32 18.00 -6.40
CA VAL A 43 7.03 19.23 -5.97
C VAL A 43 8.50 19.19 -6.40
N LEU A 44 9.18 18.06 -6.18
CA LEU A 44 10.59 17.90 -6.59
C LEU A 44 10.77 17.93 -8.11
N GLU A 45 9.84 17.35 -8.87
CA GLU A 45 9.84 17.40 -10.34
C GLU A 45 9.60 18.81 -10.87
N GLU A 46 8.72 19.59 -10.25
CA GLU A 46 8.51 21.01 -10.60
C GLU A 46 9.77 21.84 -10.34
N GLU A 47 10.43 21.63 -9.20
CA GLU A 47 11.71 22.27 -8.88
C GLU A 47 12.82 21.83 -9.86
N LYS A 48 12.88 20.54 -10.22
CA LYS A 48 13.80 20.04 -11.24
C LYS A 48 13.61 20.80 -12.56
N ARG A 49 12.36 20.94 -13.00
CA ARG A 49 12.01 21.62 -14.27
C ARG A 49 12.43 23.09 -14.27
N SER A 50 12.40 23.80 -13.15
CA SER A 50 12.84 25.19 -13.08
C SER A 50 14.37 25.33 -13.20
N LEU A 51 15.12 24.30 -12.83
CA LEU A 51 16.60 24.29 -12.91
C LEU A 51 17.15 23.76 -14.26
N ILE A 52 16.34 23.05 -15.06
CA ILE A 52 16.76 22.48 -16.35
C ILE A 52 17.29 23.54 -17.33
N PRO A 53 16.64 24.71 -17.55
CA PRO A 53 17.15 25.71 -18.50
C PRO A 53 18.57 26.17 -18.15
N GLY A 54 18.81 26.49 -16.87
CA GLY A 54 20.13 26.90 -16.42
C GLY A 54 21.18 25.79 -16.50
N PHE A 55 20.77 24.52 -16.36
CA PHE A 55 21.66 23.38 -16.57
C PHE A 55 22.09 23.27 -18.03
N VAL A 56 21.16 23.37 -18.97
CA VAL A 56 21.42 23.29 -20.42
C VAL A 56 22.31 24.45 -20.88
N GLU A 57 22.04 25.65 -20.39
CA GLU A 57 22.81 26.86 -20.72
C GLU A 57 24.15 26.96 -19.96
N LYS A 58 24.44 26.02 -19.05
CA LYS A 58 25.60 26.02 -18.15
C LYS A 58 25.73 27.31 -17.31
N THR A 59 24.59 27.88 -16.92
CA THR A 59 24.50 29.11 -16.13
C THR A 59 24.24 28.86 -14.64
N LEU A 60 24.07 27.59 -14.23
CA LEU A 60 23.86 27.25 -12.82
C LEU A 60 25.07 27.59 -11.95
N ASN A 61 24.81 28.19 -10.80
CA ASN A 61 25.80 28.27 -9.73
C ASN A 61 26.05 26.86 -9.13
N ILE A 62 27.16 26.70 -8.41
CA ILE A 62 27.56 25.50 -7.66
C ILE A 62 26.41 25.01 -6.76
N TYR A 63 25.74 25.92 -6.05
CA TYR A 63 24.60 25.57 -5.18
C TYR A 63 23.41 25.00 -5.96
N GLN A 64 23.07 25.60 -7.10
CA GLN A 64 21.95 25.13 -7.94
C GLN A 64 22.28 23.79 -8.59
N SER A 65 23.52 23.59 -9.02
CA SER A 65 24.00 22.32 -9.57
C SER A 65 23.92 21.20 -8.54
N LYS A 66 24.40 21.45 -7.31
CA LYS A 66 24.31 20.49 -6.20
C LYS A 66 22.86 20.20 -5.80
N ARG A 67 21.99 21.22 -5.84
CA ARG A 67 20.55 21.05 -5.57
C ARG A 67 19.88 20.18 -6.63
N LEU A 68 20.17 20.40 -7.90
CA LEU A 68 19.64 19.58 -9.00
C LEU A 68 20.02 18.09 -8.84
N GLU A 69 21.27 17.82 -8.48
CA GLU A 69 21.74 16.46 -8.20
C GLU A 69 21.02 15.82 -7.00
N SER A 70 20.87 16.55 -5.89
CA SER A 70 20.13 16.06 -4.71
C SER A 70 18.65 15.80 -5.04
N ILE A 71 18.00 16.67 -5.82
CA ILE A 71 16.61 16.46 -6.29
C ILE A 71 16.51 15.16 -7.09
N GLN A 72 17.42 14.93 -8.03
CA GLN A 72 17.41 13.73 -8.86
C GLN A 72 17.58 12.46 -8.00
N SER A 73 18.50 12.49 -7.03
CA SER A 73 18.69 11.41 -6.05
C SER A 73 17.43 11.14 -5.20
N GLN A 74 16.79 12.20 -4.69
CA GLN A 74 15.56 12.10 -3.91
C GLN A 74 14.39 11.51 -4.71
N ILE A 75 14.20 11.93 -5.97
CA ILE A 75 13.12 11.42 -6.82
C ILE A 75 13.26 9.90 -7.01
N VAL A 76 14.46 9.40 -7.33
CA VAL A 76 14.72 7.96 -7.48
C VAL A 76 14.37 7.19 -6.20
N ARG A 77 14.70 7.74 -5.02
CA ARG A 77 14.38 7.16 -3.72
C ARG A 77 12.87 7.13 -3.46
N PHE A 78 12.15 8.21 -3.75
CA PHE A 78 10.70 8.26 -3.60
C PHE A 78 9.97 7.35 -4.59
N GLU A 79 10.42 7.23 -5.84
CA GLU A 79 9.87 6.28 -6.82
C GLU A 79 9.95 4.83 -6.33
N TYR A 80 11.06 4.45 -5.71
CA TYR A 80 11.19 3.13 -5.10
C TYR A 80 10.16 2.92 -3.98
N ARG A 81 9.93 3.92 -3.13
CA ARG A 81 8.89 3.86 -2.09
C ARG A 81 7.49 3.71 -2.69
N VAL A 82 7.18 4.44 -3.75
CA VAL A 82 5.87 4.31 -4.44
C VAL A 82 5.64 2.90 -4.95
N LYS A 83 6.68 2.23 -5.48
CA LYS A 83 6.57 0.82 -5.92
C LYS A 83 6.22 -0.12 -4.77
N LEU A 84 6.81 0.08 -3.59
CA LEU A 84 6.46 -0.70 -2.39
C LEU A 84 5.02 -0.44 -1.95
N ILE A 85 4.62 0.83 -1.84
CA ILE A 85 3.25 1.23 -1.46
C ILE A 85 2.22 0.62 -2.43
N ARG A 86 2.49 0.67 -3.74
CA ARG A 86 1.63 0.06 -4.76
C ARG A 86 1.44 -1.43 -4.53
N ASN A 87 2.52 -2.16 -4.21
CA ASN A 87 2.42 -3.59 -3.92
C ASN A 87 1.59 -3.85 -2.66
N VAL A 88 1.73 -3.04 -1.60
CA VAL A 88 0.88 -3.14 -0.40
C VAL A 88 -0.60 -3.00 -0.77
N VAL A 89 -0.95 -1.94 -1.52
CA VAL A 89 -2.34 -1.71 -1.96
C VAL A 89 -2.85 -2.90 -2.76
N PHE A 90 -2.05 -3.41 -3.71
CA PHE A 90 -2.43 -4.57 -4.51
C PHE A 90 -2.77 -5.80 -3.64
N PHE A 91 -1.89 -6.18 -2.71
CA PHE A 91 -2.11 -7.35 -1.87
C PHE A 91 -3.28 -7.16 -0.89
N TYR A 92 -3.49 -5.97 -0.34
CA TYR A 92 -4.65 -5.72 0.52
C TYR A 92 -5.97 -5.72 -0.26
N THR A 93 -6.01 -5.13 -1.46
CA THR A 93 -7.19 -5.18 -2.32
C THR A 93 -7.50 -6.62 -2.76
N LEU A 94 -6.46 -7.40 -3.11
CA LEU A 94 -6.61 -8.83 -3.40
C LEU A 94 -7.17 -9.60 -2.20
N SER A 95 -6.70 -9.31 -0.99
CA SER A 95 -7.20 -9.92 0.24
C SER A 95 -8.68 -9.62 0.46
N VAL A 96 -9.09 -8.36 0.27
CA VAL A 96 -10.50 -7.95 0.37
C VAL A 96 -11.36 -8.73 -0.62
N ALA A 97 -10.93 -8.83 -1.89
CA ALA A 97 -11.65 -9.61 -2.89
C ALA A 97 -11.81 -11.08 -2.48
N LEU A 98 -10.74 -11.70 -1.96
CA LEU A 98 -10.76 -13.09 -1.48
C LEU A 98 -11.68 -13.28 -0.27
N PHE A 99 -11.73 -12.35 0.67
CA PHE A 99 -12.66 -12.40 1.81
C PHE A 99 -14.11 -12.22 1.39
N VAL A 100 -14.39 -11.36 0.40
CA VAL A 100 -15.73 -11.23 -0.19
C VAL A 100 -16.14 -12.55 -0.85
N LEU A 101 -15.26 -13.16 -1.64
CA LEU A 101 -15.52 -14.46 -2.26
C LEU A 101 -15.74 -15.55 -1.22
N SER A 102 -14.93 -15.59 -0.15
CA SER A 102 -15.10 -16.52 0.96
C SER A 102 -16.47 -16.36 1.64
N SER A 103 -16.89 -15.12 1.94
CA SER A 103 -18.20 -14.82 2.53
C SER A 103 -19.36 -15.26 1.62
N LEU A 104 -19.27 -14.96 0.31
CA LEU A 104 -20.25 -15.39 -0.68
C LEU A 104 -20.33 -16.92 -0.80
N SER A 105 -19.18 -17.61 -0.78
CA SER A 105 -19.14 -19.07 -0.81
C SER A 105 -19.78 -19.72 0.43
N ILE A 106 -19.68 -19.10 1.62
CA ILE A 106 -20.37 -19.57 2.84
C ILE A 106 -21.89 -19.43 2.66
N GLY A 107 -22.35 -18.28 2.18
CA GLY A 107 -23.79 -18.09 1.92
C GLY A 107 -24.33 -19.07 0.89
N LEU A 108 -23.55 -19.33 -0.17
CA LEU A 108 -23.94 -20.25 -1.24
C LEU A 108 -23.94 -21.72 -0.80
N SER A 109 -23.02 -22.15 0.07
CA SER A 109 -22.98 -23.52 0.57
C SER A 109 -24.25 -23.89 1.34
N TYR A 110 -24.84 -22.92 2.04
CA TYR A 110 -26.10 -23.10 2.76
C TYR A 110 -27.32 -23.22 1.84
N ILE A 111 -27.37 -22.46 0.74
CA ILE A 111 -28.51 -22.50 -0.20
C ILE A 111 -28.51 -23.78 -1.04
N ILE A 112 -27.34 -24.25 -1.46
CA ILE A 112 -27.18 -25.37 -2.40
C ILE A 112 -26.85 -26.69 -1.66
N GLU A 113 -26.67 -26.66 -0.33
CA GLU A 113 -26.21 -27.80 0.48
C GLU A 113 -24.94 -28.48 -0.08
N SER A 114 -24.08 -27.69 -0.73
CA SER A 114 -22.93 -28.20 -1.49
C SER A 114 -21.65 -28.16 -0.67
N ARG A 115 -21.10 -29.35 -0.35
CA ARG A 115 -19.80 -29.52 0.34
C ARG A 115 -18.62 -28.91 -0.43
N TRP A 116 -18.74 -28.75 -1.74
CA TRP A 116 -17.70 -28.12 -2.57
C TRP A 116 -17.58 -26.62 -2.25
N ALA A 117 -18.70 -25.93 -1.99
CA ALA A 117 -18.71 -24.51 -1.68
C ALA A 117 -18.04 -24.20 -0.32
N GLU A 118 -18.16 -25.09 0.66
CA GLU A 118 -17.45 -24.99 1.94
C GLU A 118 -15.92 -25.05 1.76
N SER A 119 -15.46 -26.00 0.94
CA SER A 119 -14.03 -26.15 0.63
C SER A 119 -13.47 -24.92 -0.09
N PHE A 120 -14.22 -24.34 -1.03
CA PHE A 120 -13.85 -23.10 -1.71
C PHE A 120 -13.80 -21.91 -0.76
N SER A 121 -14.75 -21.78 0.17
CA SER A 121 -14.73 -20.69 1.14
C SER A 121 -13.47 -20.71 1.99
N MET A 122 -13.09 -21.89 2.50
CA MET A 122 -11.87 -22.05 3.30
C MET A 122 -10.62 -21.72 2.49
N ALA A 123 -10.55 -22.16 1.23
CA ALA A 123 -9.44 -21.87 0.34
C ALA A 123 -9.30 -20.35 0.07
N PHE A 124 -10.41 -19.65 -0.21
CA PHE A 124 -10.40 -18.21 -0.40
C PHE A 124 -10.02 -17.46 0.87
N PHE A 125 -10.53 -17.89 2.03
CA PHE A 125 -10.18 -17.28 3.31
C PHE A 125 -8.68 -17.38 3.59
N LEU A 126 -8.10 -18.58 3.45
CA LEU A 126 -6.68 -18.81 3.68
C LEU A 126 -5.81 -18.04 2.67
N ALA A 127 -6.19 -18.03 1.39
CA ALA A 127 -5.51 -17.25 0.37
C ALA A 127 -5.55 -15.74 0.69
N GLY A 128 -6.70 -15.24 1.19
CA GLY A 128 -6.86 -13.88 1.66
C GLY A 128 -5.89 -13.56 2.79
N MET A 129 -5.81 -14.42 3.80
CA MET A 129 -4.88 -14.26 4.93
C MET A 129 -3.41 -14.24 4.50
N ILE A 130 -3.02 -15.11 3.57
CA ILE A 130 -1.66 -15.11 3.00
C ILE A 130 -1.39 -13.80 2.25
N SER A 131 -2.36 -13.32 1.48
CA SER A 131 -2.26 -12.04 0.78
C SER A 131 -2.09 -10.86 1.75
N VAL A 132 -2.82 -10.86 2.89
CA VAL A 132 -2.64 -9.85 3.95
C VAL A 132 -1.20 -9.90 4.49
N LEU A 133 -0.70 -11.10 4.79
CA LEU A 133 0.66 -11.27 5.32
C LEU A 133 1.72 -10.72 4.35
N ILE A 134 1.58 -11.02 3.05
CA ILE A 134 2.47 -10.47 2.02
C ILE A 134 2.38 -8.94 1.98
N GLY A 135 1.17 -8.38 2.04
CA GLY A 135 0.94 -6.93 2.10
C GLY A 135 1.62 -6.27 3.31
N ILE A 136 1.55 -6.89 4.48
CA ILE A 136 2.23 -6.41 5.70
C ILE A 136 3.74 -6.42 5.53
N ILE A 137 4.32 -7.45 4.89
CA ILE A 137 5.77 -7.51 4.63
C ILE A 137 6.21 -6.34 3.73
N PHE A 138 5.44 -6.05 2.67
CA PHE A 138 5.72 -4.88 1.82
C PHE A 138 5.56 -3.56 2.59
N ALA A 139 4.57 -3.46 3.48
CA ALA A 139 4.34 -2.28 4.30
C ALA A 139 5.49 -2.05 5.31
N ALA A 140 6.00 -3.11 5.93
CA ALA A 140 7.15 -3.03 6.83
C ALA A 140 8.41 -2.57 6.07
N ARG A 141 8.65 -3.13 4.87
CA ARG A 141 9.73 -2.69 3.98
C ARG A 141 9.61 -1.21 3.59
N GLU A 142 8.39 -0.75 3.32
CA GLU A 142 8.12 0.68 3.04
C GLU A 142 8.50 1.56 4.21
N VAL A 143 8.13 1.19 5.43
CA VAL A 143 8.43 1.96 6.65
C VAL A 143 9.94 2.05 6.88
N TRP A 144 10.67 0.93 6.79
CA TRP A 144 12.13 0.94 6.97
C TRP A 144 12.83 1.80 5.92
N LYS A 145 12.45 1.66 4.65
CA LYS A 145 13.04 2.45 3.56
C LYS A 145 12.67 3.92 3.66
N GLY A 146 11.45 4.23 4.11
CA GLY A 146 11.04 5.59 4.42
C GLY A 146 11.92 6.26 5.48
N TYR A 147 12.26 5.53 6.54
CA TYR A 147 13.16 6.02 7.60
C TYR A 147 14.59 6.25 7.10
N GLU A 148 15.13 5.31 6.32
CA GLU A 148 16.47 5.42 5.72
C GLU A 148 16.60 6.68 4.84
N ILE A 149 15.59 6.97 4.02
CA ILE A 149 15.60 8.13 3.13
C ILE A 149 15.59 9.45 3.92
N VAL A 150 14.77 9.52 4.98
CA VAL A 150 14.73 10.70 5.86
C VAL A 150 16.07 10.93 6.56
N GLN A 151 16.75 9.87 7.01
CA GLN A 151 18.08 10.00 7.61
C GLN A 151 19.09 10.61 6.66
N ILE A 152 19.08 10.19 5.39
CA ILE A 152 19.99 10.75 4.38
C ILE A 152 19.64 12.21 4.08
N GLU A 153 18.35 12.56 3.97
CA GLU A 153 17.91 13.95 3.75
C GLU A 153 18.35 14.88 4.89
N VAL A 154 18.26 14.42 6.14
CA VAL A 154 18.74 15.18 7.32
C VAL A 154 20.26 15.36 7.30
N GLN A 155 21.01 14.38 6.83
CA GLN A 155 22.47 14.48 6.68
C GLN A 155 22.86 15.43 5.54
N GLU A 156 22.19 15.37 4.40
CA GLU A 156 22.45 16.26 3.24
C GLU A 156 22.13 17.73 3.54
N SER A 157 21.17 17.98 4.45
CA SER A 157 20.75 19.32 4.87
C SER A 157 21.58 19.92 6.01
N ARG A 158 22.48 19.15 6.62
CA ARG A 158 23.42 19.69 7.61
C ARG A 158 24.38 20.64 6.91
N ILE A 159 24.33 21.91 7.31
CA ILE A 159 25.29 22.93 6.88
C ILE A 159 26.66 22.48 7.40
N PRO A 160 27.70 22.38 6.54
CA PRO A 160 29.04 22.12 7.02
C PRO A 160 29.48 23.27 7.94
N GLU A 161 29.92 22.93 9.15
CA GLU A 161 30.57 23.88 10.07
C GLU A 161 31.87 24.44 9.48
#